data_AF-A0A939USV3-F1
#
_entry.id   AF-A0A939USV3-F1
#
_cell.length_a   1.000
_cell.length_b   1.000
_cell.length_c   1.000
_cell.angle_alpha   90.00
_cell.angle_beta   90.00
_cell.angle_gamma   90.00
#
_symmetry.space_group_name_H-M   'P 1'
#
loop_
_entity.id
_entity.type
_entity.pdbx_description
1 polymer ?
#
loop_
_entity_poly.entity_id
_entity_poly.type
_entity_poly.pdbx_seq_one_letter_code
_entity_poly.pdbx_strand_id
1 'polypeptide(L)'
;MTFENWIGIAGGIALFLYGIRIMGNGIERLAGSKLKTILEKLTKNRFLGLILGMVITGIIQSSNAVSVMTVGFVNASLMPLENAVGVIMGANVGTTITGQLIAFNIDAVAPIIAFVGVMGMTFFKKKPWNNIFYILAGLGMLFMGMMLMKSNMVYLGQEEWFCRLVQSFEKYPLVGVLFGTLMTILLQSVSASVGVLQAMAAAGILSLGQAIYLICGQNIGCTMVTVIAAMGGTKDAKRTAAIHVMFNVFACVICIILLQFLPITRWIEALSPTNPTQQLANANTFLKIGATLILFPLSGLLIKLSRLIIRGEDKSAGKKLIFIPAKGFGSAAVAVSGAELECNRMYELAMNNMRIVSEAFFTKRKGDLEEVDANEETIDFLNHEIAKALVDINRAGLGEPEARSIDRMHHIITDYERIGDHAENIAGYIGHMRDEKLTFSEQATAQLKGLFEKVIDITELANSCIKSPSDETYNEVARREQEIDDLVEQYENGHIERMEQRLCSADVGMLFVEMLTDLERVGDHAMNIAEIGCGK
;
A
#
# COMPACT_ATOMS: atom_id res chain seq x y z
N MET A 1 -3.86 37.92 27.15
CA MET A 1 -2.92 36.96 26.53
C MET A 1 -1.59 37.67 26.30
N THR A 2 -0.50 37.16 26.88
CA THR A 2 0.86 37.66 26.59
C THR A 2 1.47 36.90 25.42
N PHE A 3 2.56 37.43 24.86
CA PHE A 3 3.35 36.72 23.84
C PHE A 3 3.90 35.38 24.36
N GLU A 4 4.29 35.33 25.64
CA GLU A 4 4.76 34.12 26.31
C GLU A 4 3.70 33.02 26.34
N ASN A 5 2.44 33.36 26.58
CA ASN A 5 1.34 32.38 26.58
C ASN A 5 1.16 31.76 25.19
N TRP A 6 1.27 32.54 24.11
CA TRP A 6 1.21 32.03 22.74
C TRP A 6 2.38 31.11 22.42
N ILE A 7 3.59 31.44 22.87
CA ILE A 7 4.76 30.56 22.76
C ILE A 7 4.53 29.27 23.54
N GLY A 8 3.97 29.34 24.75
CA GLY A 8 3.65 28.18 25.57
C GLY A 8 2.68 27.23 24.89
N ILE A 9 1.60 27.74 24.28
CA ILE A 9 0.67 26.94 23.49
C ILE A 9 1.37 26.31 22.28
N ALA A 10 2.11 27.10 21.50
CA ALA A 10 2.81 26.60 20.31
C ALA A 10 3.87 25.54 20.65
N GLY A 11 4.65 25.75 21.71
CA GLY A 11 5.63 24.81 22.23
C GLY A 11 4.99 23.54 22.78
N GLY A 12 3.85 23.65 23.46
CA GLY A 12 3.05 22.52 23.91
C GLY A 12 2.52 21.67 22.75
N ILE A 13 1.99 22.31 21.70
CA ILE A 13 1.57 21.64 20.45
C ILE A 13 2.77 20.95 19.78
N ALA A 14 3.91 21.63 19.66
CA ALA A 14 5.10 21.07 19.02
C ALA A 14 5.60 19.83 19.77
N LEU A 15 5.72 19.91 21.10
CA LEU A 15 6.14 18.79 21.95
C LEU A 15 5.14 17.63 21.88
N PHE A 16 3.85 17.94 21.87
CA PHE A 16 2.78 16.96 21.76
C PHE A 16 2.81 16.22 20.41
N LEU A 17 2.91 16.95 19.30
CA LEU A 17 3.02 16.39 17.96
C LEU A 17 4.27 15.53 17.80
N TYR A 18 5.40 16.00 18.36
CA TYR A 18 6.65 15.25 18.36
C TYR A 18 6.54 13.96 19.19
N GLY A 19 5.88 14.02 20.34
CA GLY A 19 5.56 12.87 21.18
C GLY A 19 4.75 11.81 20.43
N ILE A 20 3.67 12.20 19.75
CA ILE A 20 2.88 11.29 18.90
C ILE A 20 3.76 10.65 17.82
N ARG A 21 4.59 11.44 17.13
CA ARG A 21 5.46 10.93 16.05
C ARG A 21 6.45 9.90 16.56
N ILE A 22 7.14 10.19 17.66
CA ILE A 22 8.12 9.27 18.26
C ILE A 22 7.44 7.99 18.74
N MET A 23 6.29 8.12 19.43
CA MET A 23 5.53 6.98 19.91
C MET A 23 5.08 6.10 18.74
N GLY A 24 4.52 6.70 17.68
CA GLY A 24 4.10 6.01 16.46
C GLY A 24 5.25 5.24 15.80
N ASN A 25 6.41 5.88 15.63
CA ASN A 25 7.61 5.22 15.09
C ASN A 25 8.06 4.03 15.94
N GLY A 26 8.01 4.15 17.27
CA GLY A 26 8.36 3.06 18.19
C GLY A 26 7.41 1.86 18.05
N ILE A 27 6.11 2.12 17.95
CA ILE A 27 5.10 1.07 17.75
C ILE A 27 5.24 0.44 16.36
N GLU A 28 5.42 1.24 15.31
CA GLU A 28 5.60 0.77 13.93
C GLU A 28 6.83 -0.15 13.80
N ARG A 29 7.97 0.25 14.40
CA ARG A 29 9.19 -0.58 14.40
C ARG A 29 9.06 -1.87 15.20
N LEU A 30 8.21 -1.91 16.24
CA LEU A 30 7.87 -3.15 16.93
C LEU A 30 6.91 -4.03 16.11
N ALA A 31 6.02 -3.42 15.32
CA ALA A 31 5.08 -4.14 14.46
C ALA A 31 5.78 -4.80 13.26
N GLY A 32 6.80 -4.15 12.67
CA GLY A 32 7.76 -4.75 11.74
C GLY A 32 7.16 -5.60 10.62
N SER A 33 7.70 -6.81 10.42
CA SER A 33 7.34 -7.76 9.34
C SER A 33 5.86 -8.18 9.32
N LYS A 34 5.12 -7.99 10.42
CA LYS A 34 3.69 -8.30 10.48
C LYS A 34 2.86 -7.34 9.64
N LEU A 35 3.36 -6.13 9.36
CA LEU A 35 2.66 -5.18 8.49
C LEU A 35 2.52 -5.76 7.07
N LYS A 36 3.55 -6.40 6.49
CA LYS A 36 3.48 -7.06 5.17
C LYS A 36 2.39 -8.14 5.13
N THR A 37 2.33 -9.03 6.11
CA THR A 37 1.28 -10.08 6.21
C THR A 37 -0.12 -9.51 6.44
N ILE A 38 -0.24 -8.35 7.09
CA ILE A 38 -1.51 -7.66 7.27
C ILE A 38 -1.99 -7.06 5.93
N LEU A 39 -1.06 -6.56 5.10
CA LEU A 39 -1.37 -6.03 3.76
C LEU A 39 -1.98 -7.10 2.84
N GLU A 40 -1.42 -8.31 2.84
CA GLU A 40 -1.95 -9.45 2.07
C GLU A 40 -3.39 -9.86 2.49
N LYS A 41 -3.77 -9.58 3.74
CA LYS A 41 -5.10 -9.93 4.27
C LYS A 41 -6.14 -8.82 4.07
N LEU A 42 -5.71 -7.57 3.90
CA LEU A 42 -6.61 -6.42 3.67
C LEU A 42 -7.43 -6.53 2.38
N THR A 43 -6.95 -7.30 1.40
CA THR A 43 -7.52 -7.38 0.05
C THR A 43 -8.66 -8.39 -0.09
N LYS A 44 -8.95 -9.21 0.93
CA LYS A 44 -9.90 -10.34 0.78
C LYS A 44 -11.37 -9.95 0.83
N ASN A 45 -11.79 -9.10 1.77
CA ASN A 45 -13.18 -8.62 1.84
C ASN A 45 -13.31 -7.33 2.68
N ARG A 46 -14.38 -6.57 2.43
CA ARG A 46 -14.67 -5.28 3.09
C ARG A 46 -14.76 -5.31 4.61
N PHE A 47 -15.27 -6.40 5.22
CA PHE A 47 -15.43 -6.48 6.67
C PHE A 47 -14.10 -6.73 7.37
N LEU A 48 -13.28 -7.61 6.80
CA LEU A 48 -11.91 -7.82 7.23
C LEU A 48 -11.09 -6.54 7.05
N GLY A 49 -11.32 -5.80 5.94
CA GLY A 49 -10.77 -4.47 5.74
C GLY A 49 -11.08 -3.51 6.88
N LEU A 50 -12.32 -3.50 7.39
CA LEU A 50 -12.72 -2.68 8.54
C LEU A 50 -11.99 -3.04 9.82
N ILE A 51 -11.95 -4.33 10.18
CA ILE A 51 -11.25 -4.77 11.39
C ILE A 51 -9.76 -4.46 11.30
N LEU A 52 -9.13 -4.80 10.18
CA LEU A 52 -7.71 -4.57 9.99
C LEU A 52 -7.37 -3.08 9.94
N GLY A 53 -8.16 -2.25 9.26
CA GLY A 53 -7.98 -0.79 9.24
C GLY A 53 -8.03 -0.19 10.65
N MET A 54 -8.96 -0.68 11.48
CA MET A 54 -9.06 -0.30 12.90
C MET A 54 -7.82 -0.70 13.70
N VAL A 55 -7.40 -1.96 13.58
CA VAL A 55 -6.24 -2.50 14.31
C VAL A 55 -4.95 -1.79 13.87
N ILE A 56 -4.71 -1.66 12.57
CA ILE A 56 -3.52 -1.02 12.02
C ILE A 56 -3.47 0.44 12.46
N THR A 57 -4.56 1.19 12.32
CA THR A 57 -4.56 2.59 12.74
C THR A 57 -4.41 2.72 14.25
N GLY A 58 -5.00 1.80 15.02
CA GLY A 58 -4.82 1.73 16.45
C GLY A 58 -3.38 1.48 16.88
N ILE A 59 -2.62 0.70 16.10
CA ILE A 59 -1.22 0.39 16.35
C ILE A 59 -0.32 1.54 15.85
N ILE A 60 -0.44 1.92 14.58
CA ILE A 60 0.39 2.96 13.94
C ILE A 60 0.07 4.36 14.46
N GLN A 61 -1.14 4.56 15.01
CA GLN A 61 -1.64 5.84 15.52
C GLN A 61 -1.79 6.93 14.43
N SER A 62 -1.88 6.53 13.15
CA SER A 62 -2.03 7.44 12.01
C SER A 62 -3.04 6.93 10.99
N SER A 63 -4.29 7.42 11.05
CA SER A 63 -5.32 7.13 10.03
C SER A 63 -4.99 7.75 8.68
N ASN A 64 -4.25 8.86 8.66
CA ASN A 64 -3.78 9.48 7.42
C ASN A 64 -2.83 8.56 6.68
N ALA A 65 -1.86 7.93 7.37
CA ALA A 65 -0.98 6.95 6.75
C ALA A 65 -1.77 5.77 6.17
N VAL A 66 -2.68 5.19 6.94
CA VAL A 66 -3.51 4.06 6.49
C VAL A 66 -4.41 4.44 5.32
N SER A 67 -4.99 5.65 5.32
CA SER A 67 -5.85 6.13 4.23
C SER A 67 -5.05 6.40 2.95
N VAL A 68 -3.85 7.00 3.07
CA VAL A 68 -2.94 7.22 1.94
C VAL A 68 -2.47 5.89 1.36
N MET A 69 -2.08 4.93 2.20
CA MET A 69 -1.72 3.58 1.75
C MET A 69 -2.89 2.90 1.04
N THR A 70 -4.11 3.03 1.57
CA THR A 70 -5.31 2.46 0.94
C THR A 70 -5.55 3.07 -0.43
N VAL A 71 -5.45 4.40 -0.57
CA VAL A 71 -5.51 5.07 -1.88
C VAL A 71 -4.41 4.58 -2.80
N GLY A 72 -3.17 4.43 -2.30
CA GLY A 72 -2.04 3.88 -3.05
C GLY A 72 -2.33 2.47 -3.58
N PHE A 73 -2.87 1.58 -2.75
CA PHE A 73 -3.23 0.22 -3.17
C PHE A 73 -4.36 0.19 -4.20
N VAL A 74 -5.39 1.02 -4.04
CA VAL A 74 -6.46 1.12 -5.05
C VAL A 74 -5.92 1.74 -6.34
N ASN A 75 -5.05 2.74 -6.24
CA ASN A 75 -4.40 3.35 -7.40
C ASN A 75 -3.57 2.33 -8.18
N ALA A 76 -2.90 1.45 -7.45
CA ALA A 76 -2.10 0.37 -7.97
C ALA A 76 -2.95 -0.83 -8.45
N SER A 77 -4.29 -0.81 -8.39
CA SER A 77 -5.13 -2.00 -8.66
C SER A 77 -4.85 -3.22 -7.76
N LEU A 78 -4.18 -3.01 -6.63
CA LEU A 78 -3.85 -4.03 -5.62
C LEU A 78 -5.01 -4.33 -4.68
N MET A 79 -5.96 -3.39 -4.62
CA MET A 79 -7.11 -3.47 -3.74
C MET A 79 -8.35 -3.01 -4.50
N PRO A 80 -9.43 -3.82 -4.54
CA PRO A 80 -10.71 -3.36 -5.06
C PRO A 80 -11.24 -2.18 -4.25
N LEU A 81 -11.86 -1.22 -4.94
CA LEU A 81 -12.50 -0.06 -4.32
C LEU A 81 -13.46 -0.45 -3.18
N GLU A 82 -14.18 -1.56 -3.35
CA GLU A 82 -15.14 -2.10 -2.40
C GLU A 82 -14.50 -2.45 -1.04
N ASN A 83 -13.27 -2.97 -1.07
CA ASN A 83 -12.53 -3.36 0.12
C ASN A 83 -11.88 -2.15 0.79
N ALA A 84 -11.43 -1.17 -0.01
CA ALA A 84 -10.87 0.09 0.48
C ALA A 84 -11.84 0.88 1.38
N VAL A 85 -13.15 0.82 1.10
CA VAL A 85 -14.17 1.44 1.97
C VAL A 85 -14.10 0.90 3.38
N GLY A 86 -13.94 -0.42 3.53
CA GLY A 86 -13.78 -1.07 4.82
C GLY A 86 -12.56 -0.55 5.55
N VAL A 87 -11.41 -0.54 4.89
CA VAL A 87 -10.14 -0.10 5.49
C VAL A 87 -10.21 1.36 5.98
N ILE A 88 -10.79 2.25 5.18
CA ILE A 88 -10.93 3.68 5.53
C ILE A 88 -11.86 3.86 6.74
N MET A 89 -13.03 3.21 6.75
CA MET A 89 -13.96 3.29 7.88
C MET A 89 -13.33 2.70 9.15
N GLY A 90 -12.62 1.57 9.01
CA GLY A 90 -11.84 0.96 10.08
C GLY A 90 -10.78 1.91 10.63
N ALA A 91 -10.00 2.54 9.77
CA ALA A 91 -8.96 3.49 10.14
C ALA A 91 -9.53 4.69 10.92
N ASN A 92 -10.69 5.19 10.49
CA ASN A 92 -11.38 6.25 11.22
C ASN A 92 -11.74 5.84 12.64
N VAL A 93 -12.21 4.61 12.86
CA VAL A 93 -12.47 4.07 14.21
C VAL A 93 -11.18 3.85 14.98
N GLY A 94 -10.12 3.30 14.37
CA GLY A 94 -8.84 3.06 15.03
C GLY A 94 -8.17 4.33 15.58
N THR A 95 -8.46 5.49 14.97
CA THR A 95 -7.97 6.80 15.43
C THR A 95 -8.43 7.14 16.86
N THR A 96 -9.51 6.52 17.36
CA THR A 96 -10.04 6.81 18.71
C THR A 96 -9.11 6.35 19.82
N ILE A 97 -8.25 5.36 19.55
CA ILE A 97 -7.32 4.80 20.55
C ILE A 97 -6.39 5.89 21.08
N THR A 98 -5.91 6.82 20.23
CA THR A 98 -5.04 7.91 20.70
C THR A 98 -5.76 8.79 21.72
N GLY A 99 -7.00 9.20 21.43
CA GLY A 99 -7.78 10.07 22.30
C GLY A 99 -8.11 9.42 23.64
N GLN A 100 -8.33 8.10 23.64
CA GLN A 100 -8.52 7.30 24.85
C GLN A 100 -7.23 7.19 25.65
N LEU A 101 -6.09 6.97 24.99
CA LEU A 101 -4.78 6.96 25.63
C LEU A 101 -4.47 8.32 26.29
N ILE A 102 -4.78 9.42 25.60
CA ILE A 102 -4.62 10.79 26.10
C ILE A 102 -5.50 11.09 27.32
N ALA A 103 -6.69 10.49 27.39
CA ALA A 103 -7.63 10.77 28.47
C ALA A 103 -7.25 10.16 29.82
N PHE A 104 -6.27 9.24 29.85
CA PHE A 104 -5.68 8.78 31.09
C PHE A 104 -4.90 9.92 31.75
N ASN A 105 -5.36 10.36 32.93
CA ASN A 105 -4.71 11.41 33.69
C ASN A 105 -3.39 10.90 34.31
N ILE A 106 -2.30 11.02 33.55
CA ILE A 106 -0.95 10.65 33.98
C ILE A 106 -0.02 11.87 34.09
N ASP A 107 -0.59 13.07 34.17
CA ASP A 107 0.13 14.36 34.23
C ASP A 107 1.30 14.32 35.23
N ALA A 108 1.08 13.77 36.43
CA ALA A 108 2.09 13.71 37.49
C ALA A 108 3.29 12.77 37.17
N VAL A 109 3.07 11.73 36.35
CA VAL A 109 4.08 10.71 36.04
C VAL A 109 4.71 10.94 34.67
N ALA A 110 4.10 11.78 33.83
CA ALA A 110 4.55 12.08 32.47
C ALA A 110 6.03 12.52 32.37
N PRO A 111 6.56 13.42 33.23
CA PRO A 111 7.98 13.77 33.17
C PRO A 111 8.91 12.60 33.50
N ILE A 112 8.51 11.70 34.40
CA ILE A 112 9.29 10.50 34.75
C ILE A 112 9.30 9.54 33.57
N ILE A 113 8.15 9.31 32.93
CA ILE A 113 8.01 8.47 31.74
C ILE A 113 8.87 9.03 30.60
N ALA A 114 8.84 10.36 30.37
CA ALA A 114 9.66 11.02 29.37
C ALA A 114 11.15 10.82 29.65
N PHE A 115 11.58 11.05 30.90
CA PHE A 115 12.97 10.88 31.30
C PHE A 115 13.47 9.45 31.10
N VAL A 116 12.72 8.45 31.60
CA VAL A 116 13.07 7.04 31.43
C VAL A 116 13.09 6.65 29.95
N GLY A 117 12.12 7.13 29.15
CA GLY A 117 12.08 6.88 27.71
C GLY A 117 13.27 7.47 26.97
N VAL A 118 13.59 8.75 27.20
CA VAL A 118 14.70 9.45 26.52
C VAL A 118 16.05 8.86 26.93
N MET A 119 16.24 8.58 28.22
CA MET A 119 17.47 7.92 28.69
C MET A 119 17.57 6.52 28.09
N GLY A 120 16.49 5.73 28.16
CA GLY A 120 16.46 4.37 27.62
C GLY A 120 16.74 4.30 26.12
N MET A 121 16.16 5.18 25.31
CA MET A 121 16.38 5.20 23.86
C MET A 121 17.81 5.61 23.50
N THR A 122 18.47 6.40 24.36
CA THR A 122 19.85 6.87 24.16
C THR A 122 20.87 5.79 24.53
N PHE A 123 20.65 5.08 25.65
CA PHE A 123 21.63 4.12 26.19
C PHE A 123 21.44 2.67 25.72
N PHE A 124 20.21 2.23 25.42
CA PHE A 124 19.97 0.85 24.98
C PHE A 124 19.95 0.74 23.46
N LYS A 125 20.94 0.05 22.85
CA LYS A 125 21.04 -0.11 21.39
C LYS A 125 20.34 -1.36 20.82
N LYS A 126 19.91 -2.31 21.66
CA LYS A 126 19.22 -3.53 21.18
C LYS A 126 17.83 -3.19 20.63
N LYS A 127 17.57 -3.54 19.37
CA LYS A 127 16.35 -3.17 18.60
C LYS A 127 15.02 -3.27 19.37
N PRO A 128 14.63 -4.41 19.99
CA PRO A 128 13.31 -4.51 20.63
C PRO A 128 13.16 -3.62 21.86
N TRP A 129 14.20 -3.52 22.69
CA TRP A 129 14.20 -2.67 23.88
C TRP A 129 14.23 -1.18 23.53
N ASN A 130 15.05 -0.82 22.55
CA ASN A 130 15.16 0.55 22.06
C ASN A 130 13.80 1.08 21.57
N ASN A 131 13.03 0.26 20.84
CA ASN A 131 11.71 0.66 20.38
C ASN A 131 10.69 0.88 21.52
N ILE A 132 10.74 0.06 22.60
CA ILE A 132 9.90 0.29 23.79
C ILE A 132 10.23 1.64 24.43
N PHE A 133 11.51 2.00 24.51
CA PHE A 133 11.91 3.30 25.05
C PHE A 133 11.52 4.48 24.14
N TYR A 134 11.49 4.31 22.81
CA TYR A 134 10.86 5.29 21.91
C TYR A 134 9.37 5.49 22.25
N ILE A 135 8.62 4.42 22.51
CA ILE A 135 7.21 4.52 22.91
C ILE A 135 7.07 5.30 24.22
N LEU A 136 7.86 4.96 25.24
CA LEU A 136 7.83 5.66 26.54
C LEU A 136 8.24 7.13 26.39
N ALA A 137 9.28 7.44 25.61
CA ALA A 137 9.71 8.81 25.36
C ALA A 137 8.60 9.61 24.70
N GLY A 138 7.99 9.05 23.65
CA GLY A 138 6.89 9.67 22.93
C GLY A 138 5.67 9.91 23.81
N LEU A 139 5.29 8.91 24.63
CA LEU A 139 4.20 9.02 25.59
C LEU A 139 4.45 10.15 26.61
N GLY A 140 5.63 10.17 27.23
CA GLY A 140 5.99 11.21 28.21
C GLY A 140 6.00 12.61 27.61
N MET A 141 6.62 12.79 26.44
CA MET A 141 6.62 14.08 25.72
C MET A 141 5.21 14.52 25.32
N LEU A 142 4.37 13.58 24.87
CA LEU A 142 2.97 13.85 24.54
C LEU A 142 2.24 14.47 25.73
N PHE A 143 2.30 13.84 26.90
CA PHE A 143 1.62 14.34 28.10
C PHE A 143 2.24 15.63 28.63
N MET A 144 3.56 15.78 28.61
CA MET A 144 4.21 17.05 28.96
C MET A 144 3.77 18.20 28.04
N GLY A 145 3.64 17.94 26.74
CA GLY A 145 3.13 18.91 25.77
C GLY A 145 1.69 19.31 26.09
N MET A 146 0.85 18.35 26.49
CA MET A 146 -0.52 18.59 26.92
C MET A 146 -0.61 19.41 28.21
N MET A 147 0.24 19.14 29.20
CA MET A 147 0.33 19.95 30.42
C MET A 147 0.71 21.40 30.10
N LEU A 148 1.69 21.60 29.21
CA LEU A 148 2.12 22.92 28.78
C LEU A 148 1.03 23.64 27.99
N MET A 149 0.28 22.95 27.13
CA MET A 149 -0.90 23.50 26.48
C MET A 149 -1.95 23.92 27.50
N LYS A 150 -2.32 23.02 28.42
CA LYS A 150 -3.34 23.26 29.45
C LYS A 150 -3.01 24.49 30.31
N SER A 151 -1.77 24.62 30.78
CA SER A 151 -1.37 25.73 31.65
C SER A 151 -1.40 27.10 30.96
N ASN A 152 -1.23 27.14 29.64
CA ASN A 152 -1.28 28.39 28.86
C ASN A 152 -2.67 28.66 28.24
N MET A 153 -3.44 27.62 27.93
CA MET A 153 -4.77 27.75 27.34
C MET A 153 -5.77 28.40 28.29
N VAL A 154 -5.62 28.26 29.61
CA VAL A 154 -6.50 28.94 30.60
C VAL A 154 -6.58 30.45 30.33
N TYR A 155 -5.47 31.09 29.93
CA TYR A 155 -5.46 32.51 29.60
C TYR A 155 -6.17 32.84 28.28
N LEU A 156 -6.16 31.92 27.32
CA LEU A 156 -6.92 32.06 26.08
C LEU A 156 -8.43 32.03 26.36
N GLY A 157 -8.85 31.21 27.34
CA GLY A 157 -10.22 31.16 27.84
C GLY A 157 -10.71 32.41 28.58
N GLN A 158 -9.83 33.40 28.81
CA GLN A 158 -10.17 34.70 29.41
C GLN A 158 -10.34 35.80 28.37
N GLU A 159 -10.00 35.54 27.10
CA GLU A 159 -10.11 36.51 26.02
C GLU A 159 -11.55 36.60 25.49
N GLU A 160 -12.14 37.81 25.52
CA GLU A 160 -13.54 38.01 25.12
C GLU A 160 -13.86 37.56 23.69
N TRP A 161 -12.93 37.78 22.74
CA TRP A 161 -13.13 37.34 21.36
C TRP A 161 -13.20 35.82 21.25
N PHE A 162 -12.42 35.10 22.07
CA PHE A 162 -12.34 33.66 22.05
C PHE A 162 -13.53 33.03 22.79
N CYS A 163 -13.93 33.58 23.94
CA CYS A 163 -15.16 33.16 24.62
C CYS A 163 -16.38 33.32 23.70
N ARG A 164 -16.49 34.45 22.99
CA ARG A 164 -17.57 34.68 22.00
C ARG A 164 -17.52 33.66 20.87
N LEU A 165 -16.33 33.32 20.38
CA LEU A 165 -16.15 32.28 19.36
C LEU A 165 -16.61 30.91 19.89
N VAL A 166 -16.17 30.50 21.08
CA VAL A 166 -16.53 29.20 21.67
C VAL A 166 -18.03 29.10 21.94
N GLN A 167 -18.65 30.16 22.48
CA GLN A 167 -20.10 30.23 22.69
C GLN A 167 -20.89 30.17 21.36
N SER A 168 -20.31 30.68 20.27
CA SER A 168 -20.96 30.65 18.95
C SER A 168 -21.12 29.22 18.40
N PHE A 169 -20.31 28.27 18.83
CA PHE A 169 -20.35 26.89 18.32
C PHE A 169 -21.64 26.16 18.68
N GLU A 170 -22.21 26.45 19.85
CA GLU A 170 -23.48 25.85 20.27
C GLU A 170 -24.68 26.51 19.56
N LYS A 171 -24.61 27.83 19.38
CA LYS A 171 -25.65 28.59 18.68
C LYS A 171 -25.65 28.34 17.16
N TYR A 172 -24.47 28.18 16.58
CA TYR A 172 -24.25 27.97 15.14
C TYR A 172 -23.36 26.74 14.92
N PRO A 173 -23.92 25.52 14.95
CA PRO A 173 -23.17 24.26 14.81
C PRO A 173 -22.20 24.21 13.63
N LEU A 174 -22.59 24.78 12.48
CA LEU A 174 -21.76 24.82 11.28
C LEU A 174 -20.46 25.60 11.48
N VAL A 175 -20.45 26.64 12.33
CA VAL A 175 -19.23 27.39 12.66
C VAL A 175 -18.25 26.50 13.40
N GLY A 176 -18.74 25.68 14.35
CA GLY A 176 -17.92 24.70 15.06
C GLY A 176 -17.35 23.63 14.11
N VAL A 177 -18.16 23.12 13.18
CA VAL A 177 -17.72 22.15 12.16
C VAL A 177 -16.64 22.74 11.24
N LEU A 178 -16.82 23.97 10.77
CA LEU A 178 -15.84 24.63 9.91
C LEU A 178 -14.51 24.88 10.66
N PHE A 179 -14.59 25.35 11.91
CA PHE A 179 -13.41 25.57 12.73
C PHE A 179 -12.66 24.26 13.01
N GLY A 180 -13.37 23.19 13.39
CA GLY A 180 -12.79 21.86 13.57
C GLY A 180 -12.13 21.32 12.29
N THR A 181 -12.78 21.51 11.14
CA THR A 181 -12.22 21.15 9.83
C THR A 181 -10.91 21.86 9.58
N LEU A 182 -10.88 23.19 9.76
CA LEU A 182 -9.70 24.01 9.55
C LEU A 182 -8.56 23.60 10.50
N MET A 183 -8.86 23.38 11.78
CA MET A 183 -7.87 22.94 12.76
C MET A 183 -7.18 21.64 12.32
N THR A 184 -7.95 20.64 11.88
CA THR A 184 -7.36 19.37 11.42
C THR A 184 -6.60 19.50 10.11
N ILE A 185 -7.05 20.35 9.19
CA ILE A 185 -6.27 20.64 7.97
C ILE A 185 -4.93 21.29 8.32
N LEU A 186 -4.89 22.21 9.29
CA LEU A 186 -3.66 22.87 9.70
C LEU A 186 -2.71 21.92 10.45
N LEU A 187 -3.24 21.14 11.39
CA LEU A 187 -2.46 20.19 12.19
C LEU A 187 -2.15 18.89 11.45
N GLN A 188 -2.82 18.63 10.32
CA GLN A 188 -2.68 17.42 9.51
C GLN A 188 -2.87 16.11 10.31
N SER A 189 -3.54 16.17 11.45
CA SER A 189 -3.71 15.05 12.39
C SER A 189 -4.98 15.20 13.22
N VAL A 190 -5.90 14.24 13.08
CA VAL A 190 -7.15 14.20 13.87
C VAL A 190 -6.83 13.97 15.34
N SER A 191 -5.96 13.01 15.66
CA SER A 191 -5.60 12.71 17.05
C SER A 191 -4.96 13.92 17.72
N ALA A 192 -4.16 14.71 16.99
CA ALA A 192 -3.64 15.96 17.52
C ALA A 192 -4.69 17.03 17.71
N SER A 193 -5.60 17.16 16.74
CA SER A 193 -6.71 18.11 16.83
C SER A 193 -7.62 17.80 18.02
N VAL A 194 -7.93 16.51 18.26
CA VAL A 194 -8.70 16.05 19.43
C VAL A 194 -7.91 16.29 20.73
N GLY A 195 -6.60 16.05 20.73
CA GLY A 195 -5.72 16.34 21.87
C GLY A 195 -5.74 17.83 22.28
N VAL A 196 -5.78 18.74 21.30
CA VAL A 196 -5.96 20.17 21.55
C VAL A 196 -7.32 20.47 22.19
N LEU A 197 -8.42 19.87 21.69
CA LEU A 197 -9.73 20.03 22.32
C LEU A 197 -9.77 19.47 23.75
N GLN A 198 -9.09 18.35 23.98
CA GLN A 198 -8.94 17.73 25.29
C GLN A 198 -8.18 18.64 26.25
N ALA A 199 -7.12 19.31 25.80
CA ALA A 199 -6.42 20.32 26.60
C ALA A 199 -7.31 21.53 26.92
N MET A 200 -8.11 22.01 25.94
CA MET A 200 -9.08 23.10 26.16
C MET A 200 -10.18 22.72 27.16
N ALA A 201 -10.72 21.50 27.05
CA ALA A 201 -11.72 20.98 27.98
C ALA A 201 -11.13 20.81 29.39
N ALA A 202 -9.89 20.31 29.50
CA ALA A 202 -9.17 20.20 30.77
C ALA A 202 -8.87 21.56 31.42
N ALA A 203 -8.78 22.63 30.61
CA ALA A 203 -8.65 24.01 31.05
C ALA A 203 -10.00 24.70 31.37
N GLY A 204 -11.13 24.00 31.21
CA GLY A 204 -12.47 24.52 31.51
C GLY A 204 -13.04 25.46 30.45
N ILE A 205 -12.44 25.51 29.27
CA ILE A 205 -12.75 26.49 28.22
C ILE A 205 -13.87 26.00 27.30
N LEU A 206 -13.94 24.68 27.09
CA LEU A 206 -14.78 24.06 26.08
C LEU A 206 -15.68 23.01 26.75
N SER A 207 -17.00 23.12 26.54
CA SER A 207 -17.96 22.11 27.01
C SER A 207 -18.06 20.93 26.04
N LEU A 208 -18.61 19.80 26.50
CA LEU A 208 -18.86 18.64 25.65
C LEU A 208 -19.76 18.98 24.46
N GLY A 209 -20.85 19.73 24.69
CA GLY A 209 -21.79 20.13 23.65
C GLY A 209 -21.14 20.95 22.53
N GLN A 210 -20.23 21.85 22.89
CA GLN A 210 -19.46 22.63 21.93
C GLN A 210 -18.43 21.73 21.21
N ALA A 211 -17.70 20.90 21.96
CA ALA A 211 -16.64 20.05 21.44
C ALA A 211 -17.12 19.06 20.37
N ILE A 212 -18.34 18.52 20.48
CA ILE A 212 -18.88 17.57 19.51
C ILE A 212 -18.93 18.15 18.09
N TYR A 213 -19.30 19.42 17.92
CA TYR A 213 -19.32 20.06 16.60
C TYR A 213 -17.91 20.24 16.03
N LEU A 214 -16.92 20.56 16.88
CA LEU A 214 -15.53 20.62 16.46
C LEU A 214 -15.02 19.22 16.07
N ILE A 215 -15.31 18.19 16.86
CA ILE A 215 -14.94 16.79 16.55
C ILE A 215 -15.51 16.36 15.19
N CYS A 216 -16.77 16.71 14.89
CA CYS A 216 -17.37 16.43 13.58
C CYS A 216 -16.60 17.12 12.45
N GLY A 217 -16.22 18.39 12.64
CA GLY A 217 -15.36 19.12 11.71
C GLY A 217 -13.98 18.49 11.53
N GLN A 218 -13.33 18.11 12.63
CA GLN A 218 -12.00 17.48 12.62
C GLN A 218 -12.00 16.18 11.81
N ASN A 219 -13.08 15.39 11.92
CA ASN A 219 -13.27 14.20 11.10
C ASN A 219 -13.43 14.51 9.61
N ILE A 220 -14.05 15.63 9.23
CA ILE A 220 -14.07 16.07 7.82
C ILE A 220 -12.67 16.51 7.38
N GLY A 221 -11.97 17.30 8.20
CA GLY A 221 -10.65 17.84 7.88
C GLY A 221 -9.59 16.78 7.59
N CYS A 222 -9.69 15.60 8.20
CA CYS A 222 -8.76 14.49 7.98
C CYS A 222 -8.70 14.01 6.52
N THR A 223 -9.82 14.17 5.81
CA THR A 223 -9.97 13.65 4.45
C THR A 223 -9.12 14.40 3.43
N MET A 224 -8.65 15.62 3.77
CA MET A 224 -7.81 16.43 2.90
C MET A 224 -6.54 15.69 2.44
N VAL A 225 -5.87 14.97 3.36
CA VAL A 225 -4.67 14.19 3.02
C VAL A 225 -4.99 13.08 2.01
N THR A 226 -6.13 12.42 2.18
CA THR A 226 -6.57 11.36 1.27
C THR A 226 -6.92 11.92 -0.11
N VAL A 227 -7.54 13.11 -0.16
CA VAL A 227 -7.83 13.81 -1.42
C VAL A 227 -6.53 14.15 -2.14
N ILE A 228 -5.55 14.72 -1.44
CA ILE A 228 -4.23 15.06 -2.01
C ILE A 228 -3.54 13.79 -2.51
N ALA A 229 -3.58 12.68 -1.76
CA ALA A 229 -2.97 11.42 -2.18
C ALA A 229 -3.62 10.79 -3.42
N ALA A 230 -4.91 11.02 -3.63
CA ALA A 230 -5.62 10.55 -4.83
C ALA A 230 -5.48 11.50 -6.03
N MET A 231 -4.92 12.71 -5.84
CA MET A 231 -4.71 13.66 -6.93
C MET A 231 -3.73 13.07 -7.95
N GLY A 232 -4.13 13.07 -9.22
CA GLY A 232 -3.33 12.50 -10.30
C GLY A 232 -3.39 10.96 -10.40
N GLY A 233 -4.10 10.28 -9.49
CA GLY A 233 -4.30 8.83 -9.54
C GLY A 233 -5.45 8.39 -10.46
N THR A 234 -5.68 7.07 -10.47
CA THR A 234 -6.79 6.39 -11.15
C THR A 234 -8.14 6.92 -10.68
N LYS A 235 -9.19 6.67 -11.47
CA LYS A 235 -10.57 6.99 -11.07
C LYS A 235 -10.96 6.27 -9.80
N ASP A 236 -10.50 5.04 -9.58
CA ASP A 236 -10.80 4.30 -8.35
C ASP A 236 -10.03 4.86 -7.14
N ALA A 237 -8.80 5.35 -7.32
CA ALA A 237 -8.10 6.11 -6.27
C ALA A 237 -8.87 7.39 -5.89
N LYS A 238 -9.34 8.14 -6.88
CA LYS A 238 -10.18 9.34 -6.67
C LYS A 238 -11.52 8.98 -6.01
N ARG A 239 -12.15 7.87 -6.41
CA ARG A 239 -13.40 7.37 -5.81
C ARG A 239 -13.18 6.97 -4.36
N THR A 240 -12.03 6.38 -4.04
CA THR A 240 -11.64 6.04 -2.67
C THR A 240 -11.58 7.30 -1.80
N ALA A 241 -10.92 8.36 -2.29
CA ALA A 241 -10.91 9.66 -1.60
C ALA A 241 -12.31 10.28 -1.49
N ALA A 242 -13.13 10.23 -2.55
CA ALA A 242 -14.50 10.73 -2.52
C ALA A 242 -15.37 9.98 -1.50
N ILE A 243 -15.22 8.66 -1.39
CA ILE A 243 -15.89 7.85 -0.36
C ILE A 243 -15.45 8.28 1.03
N HIS A 244 -14.15 8.55 1.24
CA HIS A 244 -13.66 9.03 2.53
C HIS A 244 -14.29 10.37 2.93
N VAL A 245 -14.36 11.32 2.00
CA VAL A 245 -15.03 12.63 2.20
C VAL A 245 -16.52 12.43 2.50
N MET A 246 -17.23 11.69 1.66
CA MET A 246 -18.68 11.45 1.83
C MET A 246 -18.99 10.76 3.16
N PHE A 247 -18.17 9.77 3.56
CA PHE A 247 -18.33 9.10 4.86
C PHE A 247 -18.28 10.10 6.02
N ASN A 248 -17.26 10.95 6.08
CA ASN A 248 -17.12 11.91 7.18
C ASN A 248 -18.16 13.04 7.13
N VAL A 249 -18.54 13.50 5.94
CA VAL A 249 -19.62 14.49 5.77
C VAL A 249 -20.96 13.92 6.20
N PHE A 250 -21.33 12.72 5.74
CA PHE A 250 -22.59 12.08 6.15
C PHE A 250 -22.57 11.71 7.62
N ALA A 251 -21.44 11.25 8.17
CA ALA A 251 -21.29 11.02 9.60
C ALA A 251 -21.55 12.29 10.42
N CYS A 252 -21.01 13.44 9.98
CA CYS A 252 -21.26 14.74 10.59
C CYS A 252 -22.75 15.12 10.54
N VAL A 253 -23.39 15.01 9.38
CA VAL A 253 -24.81 15.33 9.21
C VAL A 253 -25.69 14.45 10.10
N ILE A 254 -25.44 13.13 10.08
CA ILE A 254 -26.16 12.16 10.92
C ILE A 254 -25.96 12.49 12.40
N CYS A 255 -24.72 12.78 12.82
CA CYS A 255 -24.43 13.18 14.20
C CYS A 255 -25.26 14.41 14.62
N ILE A 256 -25.24 15.49 13.83
CA ILE A 256 -25.98 16.71 14.13
C ILE A 256 -27.47 16.44 14.26
N ILE A 257 -28.04 15.63 13.36
CA ILE A 257 -29.44 15.23 13.41
C ILE A 257 -29.74 14.43 14.68
N LEU A 258 -28.94 13.40 14.98
CA LEU A 258 -29.16 12.55 16.16
C LEU A 258 -29.05 13.32 17.48
N LEU A 259 -28.18 14.33 17.57
CA LEU A 259 -28.08 15.20 18.75
C LEU A 259 -29.37 15.97 19.06
N GLN A 260 -30.23 16.22 18.06
CA GLN A 260 -31.51 16.90 18.26
C GLN A 260 -32.57 15.97 18.88
N PHE A 261 -32.46 14.65 18.62
CA PHE A 261 -33.49 13.68 19.01
C PHE A 261 -33.07 12.78 20.16
N LEU A 262 -31.76 12.59 20.37
CA LEU A 262 -31.21 11.69 21.37
C LEU A 262 -30.33 12.46 22.37
N PRO A 263 -30.40 12.13 23.67
CA PRO A 263 -29.59 12.79 24.70
C PRO A 263 -28.15 12.24 24.75
N ILE A 264 -27.46 12.21 23.61
CA ILE A 264 -26.13 11.61 23.45
C ILE A 264 -25.10 12.27 24.37
N THR A 265 -25.15 13.59 24.52
CA THR A 265 -24.28 14.35 25.44
C THR A 265 -24.44 13.86 26.88
N ARG A 266 -25.68 13.67 27.34
CA ARG A 266 -25.97 13.15 28.69
C ARG A 266 -25.48 11.72 28.88
N TRP A 267 -25.58 10.86 27.87
CA TRP A 267 -25.04 9.50 27.94
C TRP A 267 -23.52 9.50 28.09
N ILE A 268 -22.82 10.37 27.36
CA ILE A 268 -21.36 10.51 27.45
C ILE A 268 -20.94 11.11 28.80
N GLU A 269 -21.65 12.13 29.27
CA GLU A 269 -21.42 12.73 30.60
C GLU A 269 -21.62 11.68 31.71
N ALA A 270 -22.66 10.84 31.62
CA ALA A 270 -22.91 9.79 32.60
C ALA A 270 -21.80 8.74 32.68
N LEU A 271 -21.12 8.45 31.57
CA LEU A 271 -19.97 7.53 31.54
C LEU A 271 -18.71 8.11 32.18
N SER A 272 -18.60 9.44 32.24
CA SER A 272 -17.40 10.13 32.73
C SER A 272 -17.75 11.47 33.40
N PRO A 273 -18.47 11.46 34.55
CA PRO A 273 -19.11 12.67 35.08
C PRO A 273 -18.14 13.78 35.48
N THR A 274 -16.93 13.42 35.90
CA THR A 274 -15.94 14.35 36.50
C THR A 274 -14.70 14.57 35.63
N ASN A 275 -14.65 14.01 34.42
CA ASN A 275 -13.45 14.07 33.57
C ASN A 275 -13.81 14.58 32.15
N PRO A 276 -13.73 15.91 31.91
CA PRO A 276 -13.99 16.50 30.59
C PRO A 276 -13.11 15.93 29.47
N THR A 277 -11.85 15.61 29.76
CA THR A 277 -10.92 15.00 28.80
C THR A 277 -11.41 13.62 28.33
N GLN A 278 -11.91 12.82 29.28
CA GLN A 278 -12.52 11.51 29.01
C GLN A 278 -13.86 11.64 28.30
N GLN A 279 -14.68 12.64 28.64
CA GLN A 279 -15.94 12.91 27.92
C GLN A 279 -15.68 13.16 26.42
N LEU A 280 -14.66 13.96 26.09
CA LEU A 280 -14.28 14.21 24.69
C LEU A 280 -13.73 12.95 24.00
N ALA A 281 -12.92 12.14 24.68
CA ALA A 281 -12.44 10.87 24.15
C ALA A 281 -13.61 9.91 23.85
N ASN A 282 -14.53 9.80 24.79
CA ASN A 282 -15.73 8.97 24.67
C ASN A 282 -16.62 9.49 23.54
N ALA A 283 -16.83 10.80 23.43
CA ALA A 283 -17.57 11.41 22.34
C ALA A 283 -16.98 11.03 20.98
N ASN A 284 -15.68 11.24 20.79
CA ASN A 284 -15.02 10.87 19.54
C ASN A 284 -15.17 9.37 19.21
N THR A 285 -15.05 8.49 20.21
CA THR A 285 -15.29 7.05 20.07
C THR A 285 -16.72 6.74 19.67
N PHE A 286 -17.71 7.24 20.40
CA PHE A 286 -19.13 7.00 20.14
C PHE A 286 -19.54 7.49 18.76
N LEU A 287 -19.11 8.68 18.36
CA LEU A 287 -19.45 9.26 17.07
C LEU A 287 -18.86 8.45 15.91
N LYS A 288 -17.57 8.05 15.99
CA LYS A 288 -16.92 7.26 14.95
C LYS A 288 -17.47 5.83 14.86
N ILE A 289 -17.72 5.17 15.99
CA ILE A 289 -18.34 3.83 16.01
C ILE A 289 -19.78 3.90 15.48
N GLY A 290 -20.59 4.86 15.97
CA GLY A 290 -21.96 5.03 15.54
C GLY A 290 -22.09 5.33 14.05
N ALA A 291 -21.27 6.27 13.53
CA ALA A 291 -21.21 6.57 12.11
C ALA A 291 -20.83 5.34 11.28
N THR A 292 -19.84 4.57 11.72
CA THR A 292 -19.42 3.34 11.06
C THR A 292 -20.53 2.29 11.07
N LEU A 293 -21.21 2.06 12.20
CA LEU A 293 -22.31 1.09 12.28
C LEU A 293 -23.48 1.44 11.34
N ILE A 294 -23.74 2.73 11.16
CA ILE A 294 -24.83 3.21 10.28
C ILE A 294 -24.40 3.18 8.80
N LEU A 295 -23.20 3.67 8.47
CA LEU A 295 -22.76 3.88 7.08
C LEU A 295 -22.06 2.66 6.47
N PHE A 296 -21.50 1.75 7.27
CA PHE A 296 -20.82 0.55 6.76
C PHE A 296 -21.76 -0.40 5.99
N PRO A 297 -22.98 -0.72 6.48
CA PRO A 297 -23.96 -1.48 5.70
C PRO A 297 -24.35 -0.78 4.39
N LEU A 298 -24.32 0.56 4.38
CA LEU A 298 -24.61 1.42 3.25
C LEU A 298 -23.38 1.71 2.36
N SER A 299 -22.25 1.03 2.57
CA SER A 299 -21.02 1.21 1.79
C SER A 299 -21.24 1.07 0.28
N GLY A 300 -22.12 0.16 -0.16
CA GLY A 300 -22.49 0.02 -1.57
C GLY A 300 -23.14 1.27 -2.17
N LEU A 301 -23.90 2.04 -1.38
CA LEU A 301 -24.46 3.32 -1.81
C LEU A 301 -23.37 4.37 -1.97
N LEU A 302 -22.40 4.43 -1.03
CA LEU A 302 -21.27 5.35 -1.14
C LEU A 302 -20.43 5.09 -2.39
N ILE A 303 -20.24 3.81 -2.76
CA ILE A 303 -19.54 3.43 -4.00
C ILE A 303 -20.34 3.86 -5.23
N LYS A 304 -21.66 3.67 -5.24
CA LYS A 304 -22.51 4.14 -6.34
C LYS A 304 -22.45 5.67 -6.50
N LEU A 305 -22.50 6.40 -5.38
CA LEU A 305 -22.37 7.86 -5.37
C LEU A 305 -20.98 8.31 -5.84
N SER A 306 -19.91 7.63 -5.45
CA SER A 306 -18.56 7.99 -5.89
C SER A 306 -18.38 7.77 -7.39
N ARG A 307 -18.96 6.72 -7.96
CA ARG A 307 -19.00 6.48 -9.42
C ARG A 307 -19.85 7.53 -10.17
N LEU A 308 -20.87 8.10 -9.52
CA LEU A 308 -21.67 9.20 -10.07
C LEU A 308 -20.90 10.53 -10.09
N ILE A 309 -20.15 10.83 -9.02
CA ILE A 309 -19.32 12.04 -8.89
C ILE A 309 -18.10 11.94 -9.82
N ILE A 310 -17.42 10.78 -9.84
CA ILE A 310 -16.22 10.53 -10.65
C ILE A 310 -16.57 9.52 -11.75
N ARG A 311 -16.91 10.07 -12.92
CA ARG A 311 -17.50 9.31 -14.04
C ARG A 311 -16.49 8.64 -14.96
N GLY A 312 -16.97 7.57 -15.60
CA GLY A 312 -16.27 6.78 -16.61
C GLY A 312 -15.27 5.80 -16.00
N GLU A 313 -14.59 5.07 -16.87
CA GLU A 313 -13.51 4.16 -16.49
C GLU A 313 -12.18 4.75 -16.94
N ASP A 314 -11.09 4.36 -16.27
CA ASP A 314 -9.78 4.67 -16.81
C ASP A 314 -9.66 3.86 -18.11
N LYS A 315 -9.39 4.55 -19.22
CA LYS A 315 -9.00 3.85 -20.45
C LYS A 315 -7.80 2.97 -20.10
N SER A 316 -7.68 1.78 -20.69
CA SER A 316 -6.44 1.02 -20.75
C SER A 316 -5.40 1.88 -21.47
N ALA A 317 -4.80 2.80 -20.71
CA ALA A 317 -4.09 3.94 -21.26
C ALA A 317 -2.68 3.51 -21.57
N GLY A 318 -2.44 2.98 -22.77
CA GLY A 318 -1.11 2.68 -23.30
C GLY A 318 -0.23 1.85 -22.36
N LYS A 319 1.06 1.75 -22.70
CA LYS A 319 2.07 1.15 -21.84
C LYS A 319 2.24 2.03 -20.60
N LYS A 320 1.86 1.52 -19.43
CA LYS A 320 2.01 2.19 -18.12
C LYS A 320 2.27 1.16 -17.03
N LEU A 321 2.94 1.59 -15.96
CA LEU A 321 2.93 0.84 -14.70
C LEU A 321 1.50 0.93 -14.11
N ILE A 322 0.93 -0.23 -13.82
CA ILE A 322 -0.38 -0.46 -13.21
C ILE A 322 -0.26 -0.46 -11.68
N PHE A 323 0.73 -1.15 -11.13
CA PHE A 323 0.93 -1.43 -9.71
C PHE A 323 1.94 -0.50 -9.03
N ILE A 324 2.77 0.22 -9.80
CA ILE A 324 3.68 1.24 -9.27
C ILE A 324 3.11 2.64 -9.55
N PRO A 325 2.71 3.41 -8.52
CA PRO A 325 2.16 4.75 -8.71
C PRO A 325 3.22 5.73 -9.22
N ALA A 326 2.87 6.55 -10.22
CA ALA A 326 3.76 7.55 -10.83
C ALA A 326 4.25 8.65 -9.85
N LYS A 327 3.58 8.84 -8.70
CA LYS A 327 3.97 9.82 -7.66
C LYS A 327 3.57 9.34 -6.26
N GLY A 328 4.54 9.32 -5.34
CA GLY A 328 4.33 9.19 -3.90
C GLY A 328 3.85 7.80 -3.44
N PHE A 329 4.77 6.96 -2.98
CA PHE A 329 4.46 5.58 -2.58
C PHE A 329 3.68 5.43 -1.25
N GLY A 330 3.53 6.50 -0.47
CA GLY A 330 2.89 6.47 0.86
C GLY A 330 3.74 5.77 1.94
N SER A 331 4.25 4.57 1.66
CA SER A 331 5.22 3.83 2.49
C SER A 331 6.13 2.94 1.63
N ALA A 332 7.30 2.58 2.17
CA ALA A 332 8.25 1.67 1.53
C ALA A 332 7.64 0.29 1.21
N ALA A 333 6.82 -0.25 2.12
CA ALA A 333 6.18 -1.55 1.94
C ALA A 333 5.18 -1.56 0.76
N VAL A 334 4.42 -0.48 0.58
CA VAL A 334 3.50 -0.33 -0.57
C VAL A 334 4.30 -0.33 -1.87
N ALA A 335 5.42 0.40 -1.88
CA ALA A 335 6.27 0.52 -3.05
C ALA A 335 6.87 -0.82 -3.47
N VAL A 336 7.44 -1.56 -2.51
CA VAL A 336 8.03 -2.88 -2.74
C VAL A 336 6.97 -3.87 -3.24
N SER A 337 5.80 -3.93 -2.60
CA SER A 337 4.73 -4.83 -3.06
C SER A 337 4.15 -4.45 -4.42
N GLY A 338 4.08 -3.15 -4.74
CA GLY A 338 3.72 -2.69 -6.09
C GLY A 338 4.75 -3.14 -7.14
N ALA A 339 6.04 -3.08 -6.81
CA ALA A 339 7.10 -3.56 -7.68
C ALA A 339 7.10 -5.07 -7.88
N GLU A 340 6.90 -5.87 -6.82
CA GLU A 340 6.77 -7.33 -6.89
C GLU A 340 5.68 -7.74 -7.89
N LEU A 341 4.59 -6.98 -7.94
CA LEU A 341 3.44 -7.27 -8.81
C LEU A 341 3.62 -6.80 -10.26
N GLU A 342 4.37 -5.72 -10.50
CA GLU A 342 4.81 -5.41 -11.86
C GLU A 342 5.79 -6.45 -12.41
N CYS A 343 6.73 -6.92 -11.59
CA CYS A 343 7.64 -7.99 -11.99
C CYS A 343 6.85 -9.25 -12.38
N ASN A 344 5.87 -9.66 -11.56
CA ASN A 344 5.01 -10.79 -11.92
C ASN A 344 4.15 -10.49 -13.16
N ARG A 345 3.71 -9.26 -13.40
CA ARG A 345 2.96 -8.90 -14.62
C ARG A 345 3.83 -9.06 -15.87
N MET A 346 5.07 -8.59 -15.80
CA MET A 346 6.06 -8.73 -16.86
C MET A 346 6.34 -10.21 -17.16
N TYR A 347 6.53 -11.03 -16.11
CA TYR A 347 6.65 -12.48 -16.23
C TYR A 347 5.46 -13.14 -16.95
N GLU A 348 4.22 -12.80 -16.57
CA GLU A 348 3.04 -13.40 -17.20
C GLU A 348 2.94 -13.03 -18.69
N LEU A 349 3.38 -11.83 -19.08
CA LEU A 349 3.46 -11.43 -20.49
C LEU A 349 4.52 -12.24 -21.25
N ALA A 350 5.73 -12.38 -20.68
CA ALA A 350 6.80 -13.20 -21.28
C ALA A 350 6.37 -14.67 -21.45
N MET A 351 5.75 -15.24 -20.41
CA MET A 351 5.18 -16.59 -20.49
C MET A 351 4.00 -16.70 -21.46
N ASN A 352 3.19 -15.66 -21.61
CA ASN A 352 2.14 -15.62 -22.62
C ASN A 352 2.76 -15.68 -24.03
N ASN A 353 3.82 -14.91 -24.29
CA ASN A 353 4.56 -14.97 -25.56
C ASN A 353 5.11 -16.37 -25.81
N MET A 354 5.74 -17.02 -24.83
CA MET A 354 6.22 -18.41 -24.94
C MET A 354 5.11 -19.40 -25.30
N ARG A 355 3.93 -19.27 -24.69
CA ARG A 355 2.76 -20.12 -25.00
C ARG A 355 2.21 -19.83 -26.39
N ILE A 356 2.14 -18.57 -26.79
CA ILE A 356 1.68 -18.15 -28.13
C ILE A 356 2.61 -18.71 -29.19
N VAL A 357 3.94 -18.57 -29.07
CA VAL A 357 4.87 -19.08 -30.10
C VAL A 357 4.86 -20.60 -30.17
N SER A 358 4.72 -21.28 -29.03
CA SER A 358 4.51 -22.73 -29.00
C SER A 358 3.25 -23.12 -29.79
N GLU A 359 2.11 -22.46 -29.56
CA GLU A 359 0.86 -22.76 -30.26
C GLU A 359 0.87 -22.33 -31.74
N ALA A 360 1.47 -21.18 -32.05
CA ALA A 360 1.59 -20.62 -33.39
C ALA A 360 2.40 -21.52 -34.31
N PHE A 361 3.41 -22.19 -33.76
CA PHE A 361 4.22 -23.18 -34.47
C PHE A 361 3.38 -24.37 -34.95
N PHE A 362 2.42 -24.87 -34.14
CA PHE A 362 1.63 -26.07 -34.48
C PHE A 362 0.28 -25.76 -35.18
N THR A 363 -0.36 -24.63 -34.88
CA THR A 363 -1.73 -24.35 -35.34
C THR A 363 -1.82 -23.38 -36.53
N LYS A 364 -0.72 -22.72 -36.91
CA LYS A 364 -0.60 -21.80 -38.06
C LYS A 364 -1.63 -20.67 -38.11
N ARG A 365 -2.13 -20.18 -36.97
CA ARG A 365 -3.06 -19.03 -36.91
C ARG A 365 -2.31 -17.71 -37.20
N LYS A 366 -2.97 -16.81 -37.95
CA LYS A 366 -2.37 -15.55 -38.45
C LYS A 366 -2.21 -14.45 -37.39
N GLY A 367 -3.08 -14.39 -36.38
CA GLY A 367 -3.08 -13.31 -35.38
C GLY A 367 -2.06 -13.48 -34.26
N ASP A 368 -1.46 -14.66 -34.14
CA ASP A 368 -0.62 -15.04 -33.00
C ASP A 368 0.68 -14.21 -32.93
N LEU A 369 1.32 -13.93 -34.07
CA LEU A 369 2.64 -13.26 -34.08
C LEU A 369 2.55 -11.75 -33.79
N GLU A 370 1.50 -11.07 -34.27
CA GLU A 370 1.27 -9.64 -33.98
C GLU A 370 1.01 -9.42 -32.47
N GLU A 371 0.44 -10.41 -31.77
CA GLU A 371 0.25 -10.36 -30.32
C GLU A 371 1.58 -10.51 -29.57
N VAL A 372 2.51 -11.33 -30.07
CA VAL A 372 3.87 -11.46 -29.51
C VAL A 372 4.60 -10.13 -29.56
N ASP A 373 4.63 -9.48 -30.73
CA ASP A 373 5.28 -8.18 -30.92
C ASP A 373 4.69 -7.11 -29.98
N ALA A 374 3.36 -7.08 -29.84
CA ALA A 374 2.68 -6.11 -28.98
C ALA A 374 2.93 -6.34 -27.48
N ASN A 375 3.03 -7.61 -27.07
CA ASN A 375 3.41 -7.98 -25.71
C ASN A 375 4.87 -7.65 -25.44
N GLU A 376 5.78 -7.91 -26.39
CA GLU A 376 7.21 -7.63 -26.25
C GLU A 376 7.48 -6.14 -26.08
N GLU A 377 6.85 -5.34 -26.94
CA GLU A 377 6.79 -3.90 -26.80
C GLU A 377 6.35 -3.43 -25.39
N THR A 378 5.50 -4.19 -24.71
CA THR A 378 5.05 -3.91 -23.34
C THR A 378 6.03 -4.42 -22.28
N ILE A 379 6.68 -5.57 -22.51
CA ILE A 379 7.72 -6.15 -21.66
C ILE A 379 8.93 -5.20 -21.60
N ASP A 380 9.39 -4.69 -22.74
CA ASP A 380 10.43 -3.66 -22.87
C ASP A 380 10.15 -2.42 -22.02
N PHE A 381 8.94 -1.88 -22.18
CA PHE A 381 8.50 -0.72 -21.41
C PHE A 381 8.49 -1.02 -19.91
N LEU A 382 8.02 -2.20 -19.53
CA LEU A 382 7.99 -2.63 -18.14
C LEU A 382 9.40 -2.75 -17.56
N ASN A 383 10.33 -3.39 -18.27
CA ASN A 383 11.71 -3.56 -17.84
C ASN A 383 12.32 -2.19 -17.46
N HIS A 384 12.21 -1.21 -18.36
CA HIS A 384 12.76 0.12 -18.15
C HIS A 384 12.12 0.86 -16.97
N GLU A 385 10.78 0.89 -16.93
CA GLU A 385 10.06 1.68 -15.93
C GLU A 385 10.08 1.02 -14.54
N ILE A 386 10.08 -0.32 -14.47
CA ILE A 386 10.28 -1.04 -13.20
C ILE A 386 11.70 -0.80 -12.68
N ALA A 387 12.74 -0.95 -13.50
CA ALA A 387 14.12 -0.70 -13.08
C ALA A 387 14.30 0.71 -12.51
N LYS A 388 13.73 1.72 -13.17
CA LYS A 388 13.75 3.11 -12.70
C LYS A 388 13.01 3.26 -11.37
N ALA A 389 11.84 2.65 -11.23
CA ALA A 389 11.07 2.69 -9.99
C ALA A 389 11.82 2.03 -8.83
N LEU A 390 12.48 0.89 -9.05
CA LEU A 390 13.26 0.19 -8.03
C LEU A 390 14.39 1.06 -7.46
N VAL A 391 15.06 1.85 -8.30
CA VAL A 391 16.08 2.84 -7.87
C VAL A 391 15.47 3.92 -6.97
N ASP A 392 14.31 4.47 -7.35
CA ASP A 392 13.63 5.50 -6.57
C ASP A 392 13.10 4.96 -5.23
N ILE A 393 12.64 3.72 -5.19
CA ILE A 393 12.19 3.05 -3.96
C ILE A 393 13.38 2.79 -3.03
N ASN A 394 14.53 2.37 -3.56
CA ASN A 394 15.73 2.11 -2.75
C ASN A 394 16.23 3.37 -2.02
N ARG A 395 16.06 4.55 -2.62
CA ARG A 395 16.42 5.85 -2.02
C ARG A 395 15.54 6.25 -0.84
N ALA A 396 14.38 5.60 -0.62
CA ALA A 396 13.42 5.98 0.42
C ALA A 396 13.79 5.51 1.86
N GLY A 397 14.92 4.84 2.05
CA GLY A 397 15.40 4.41 3.37
C GLY A 397 14.74 3.12 3.86
N LEU A 398 15.05 2.02 3.19
CA LEU A 398 14.45 0.70 3.41
C LEU A 398 15.04 -0.07 4.59
N GLY A 399 14.25 -0.98 5.17
CA GLY A 399 14.79 -2.03 6.04
C GLY A 399 15.62 -3.04 5.25
N GLU A 400 16.47 -3.81 5.93
CA GLU A 400 17.29 -4.85 5.29
C GLU A 400 16.47 -5.88 4.47
N PRO A 401 15.29 -6.37 4.93
CA PRO A 401 14.49 -7.32 4.14
C PRO A 401 13.97 -6.70 2.84
N GLU A 402 13.51 -5.45 2.88
CA GLU A 402 12.99 -4.72 1.73
C GLU A 402 14.11 -4.40 0.72
N ALA A 403 15.29 -4.01 1.19
CA ALA A 403 16.45 -3.73 0.34
C ALA A 403 16.90 -4.98 -0.43
N ARG A 404 16.97 -6.15 0.23
CA ARG A 404 17.26 -7.43 -0.44
C ARG A 404 16.20 -7.81 -1.48
N SER A 405 14.93 -7.47 -1.23
CA SER A 405 13.86 -7.75 -2.19
C SER A 405 14.00 -6.91 -3.46
N ILE A 406 14.41 -5.65 -3.33
CA ILE A 406 14.66 -4.77 -4.48
C ILE A 406 15.83 -5.24 -5.31
N ASP A 407 16.92 -5.64 -4.65
CA ASP A 407 18.11 -6.17 -5.31
C ASP A 407 17.77 -7.41 -6.16
N ARG A 408 17.02 -8.37 -5.59
CA ARG A 408 16.51 -9.52 -6.35
C ARG A 408 15.63 -9.12 -7.53
N MET A 409 14.72 -8.17 -7.34
CA MET A 409 13.83 -7.70 -8.42
C MET A 409 14.61 -7.05 -9.56
N HIS A 410 15.72 -6.35 -9.30
CA HIS A 410 16.56 -5.77 -10.35
C HIS A 410 17.16 -6.82 -11.30
N HIS A 411 17.54 -7.98 -10.76
CA HIS A 411 18.07 -9.07 -11.57
C HIS A 411 16.95 -9.81 -12.32
N ILE A 412 15.88 -10.21 -11.61
CA ILE A 412 14.80 -11.01 -12.16
C ILE A 412 14.07 -10.33 -13.33
N ILE A 413 13.87 -9.00 -13.31
CA ILE A 413 13.22 -8.32 -14.45
C ILE A 413 14.04 -8.41 -15.74
N THR A 414 15.36 -8.55 -15.62
CA THR A 414 16.24 -8.73 -16.79
C THR A 414 16.03 -10.12 -17.38
N ASP A 415 16.00 -11.17 -16.55
CA ASP A 415 15.71 -12.53 -17.03
C ASP A 415 14.30 -12.65 -17.64
N TYR A 416 13.29 -11.95 -17.08
CA TYR A 416 11.95 -11.91 -17.68
C TYR A 416 11.91 -11.21 -19.04
N GLU A 417 12.69 -10.14 -19.23
CA GLU A 417 12.81 -9.47 -20.53
C GLU A 417 13.47 -10.41 -21.54
N ARG A 418 14.58 -11.08 -21.16
CA ARG A 418 15.25 -12.05 -22.03
C ARG A 418 14.36 -13.20 -22.47
N ILE A 419 13.50 -13.71 -21.59
CA ILE A 419 12.50 -14.72 -21.97
C ILE A 419 11.53 -14.17 -23.02
N GLY A 420 11.14 -12.89 -22.91
CA GLY A 420 10.37 -12.16 -23.93
C GLY A 420 11.12 -12.07 -25.26
N ASP A 421 12.37 -11.58 -25.24
CA ASP A 421 13.25 -11.49 -26.41
C ASP A 421 13.36 -12.83 -27.16
N HIS A 422 13.59 -13.94 -26.44
CA HIS A 422 13.69 -15.27 -27.04
C HIS A 422 12.36 -15.71 -27.66
N ALA A 423 11.23 -15.36 -27.05
CA ALA A 423 9.92 -15.59 -27.65
C ALA A 423 9.72 -14.75 -28.93
N GLU A 424 10.17 -13.50 -28.97
CA GLU A 424 10.13 -12.65 -30.16
C GLU A 424 11.00 -13.22 -31.29
N ASN A 425 12.22 -13.68 -30.99
CA ASN A 425 13.09 -14.36 -31.95
C ASN A 425 12.40 -15.58 -32.58
N ILE A 426 11.82 -16.45 -31.73
CA ILE A 426 11.08 -17.64 -32.17
C ILE A 426 9.88 -17.25 -33.04
N ALA A 427 9.14 -16.19 -32.69
CA ALA A 427 8.06 -15.66 -33.51
C ALA A 427 8.56 -15.21 -34.90
N GLY A 428 9.72 -14.56 -34.95
CA GLY A 428 10.41 -14.19 -36.18
C GLY A 428 10.74 -15.39 -37.06
N TYR A 429 11.30 -16.46 -36.47
CA TYR A 429 11.58 -17.71 -37.19
C TYR A 429 10.29 -18.35 -37.74
N ILE A 430 9.22 -18.38 -36.94
CA ILE A 430 7.90 -18.88 -37.38
C ILE A 430 7.35 -18.05 -38.54
N GLY A 431 7.48 -16.72 -38.48
CA GLY A 431 7.09 -15.81 -39.55
C GLY A 431 7.84 -16.12 -40.86
N HIS A 432 9.17 -16.20 -40.79
CA HIS A 432 10.01 -16.54 -41.93
C HIS A 432 9.66 -17.90 -42.54
N MET A 433 9.43 -18.93 -41.70
CA MET A 433 8.97 -20.24 -42.17
C MET A 433 7.63 -20.19 -42.90
N ARG A 434 6.69 -19.34 -42.45
CA ARG A 434 5.37 -19.19 -43.07
C ARG A 434 5.48 -18.49 -44.43
N ASP A 435 6.29 -17.45 -44.52
CA ASP A 435 6.47 -16.65 -45.74
C ASP A 435 7.16 -17.46 -46.85
N GLU A 436 8.23 -18.17 -46.50
CA GLU A 436 9.00 -19.03 -47.42
C GLU A 436 8.39 -20.44 -47.57
N LYS A 437 7.27 -20.71 -46.91
CA LYS A 437 6.55 -22.01 -46.91
C LYS A 437 7.44 -23.21 -46.53
N LEU A 438 8.36 -22.98 -45.60
CA LEU A 438 9.27 -23.98 -45.07
C LEU A 438 8.54 -24.89 -44.07
N THR A 439 8.93 -26.16 -44.02
CA THR A 439 8.37 -27.15 -43.09
C THR A 439 9.47 -28.03 -42.54
N PHE A 440 9.45 -28.25 -41.23
CA PHE A 440 10.27 -29.26 -40.58
C PHE A 440 9.76 -30.68 -40.87
N SER A 441 10.64 -31.66 -40.68
CA SER A 441 10.24 -33.07 -40.67
C SER A 441 9.33 -33.35 -39.46
N GLU A 442 8.53 -34.42 -39.53
CA GLU A 442 7.67 -34.83 -38.41
C GLU A 442 8.49 -35.10 -37.14
N GLN A 443 9.67 -35.68 -37.28
CA GLN A 443 10.59 -35.93 -36.18
C GLN A 443 11.08 -34.63 -35.52
N ALA A 444 11.56 -33.67 -36.32
CA ALA A 444 12.03 -32.38 -35.81
C ALA A 444 10.88 -31.58 -35.16
N THR A 445 9.68 -31.66 -35.73
CA THR A 445 8.47 -31.03 -35.18
C THR A 445 8.10 -31.63 -33.80
N ALA A 446 8.19 -32.96 -33.66
CA ALA A 446 7.92 -33.63 -32.38
C ALA A 446 8.99 -33.31 -31.32
N GLN A 447 10.27 -33.22 -31.72
CA GLN A 447 11.38 -32.83 -30.86
C GLN A 447 11.19 -31.41 -30.30
N LEU A 448 10.93 -30.43 -31.17
CA LEU A 448 10.67 -29.05 -30.74
C LEU A 448 9.44 -28.95 -29.84
N LYS A 449 8.38 -29.72 -30.12
CA LYS A 449 7.19 -29.76 -29.26
C LYS A 449 7.54 -30.18 -27.83
N GLY A 450 8.27 -31.28 -27.68
CA GLY A 450 8.69 -31.77 -26.37
C GLY A 450 9.60 -30.77 -25.64
N LEU A 451 10.46 -30.08 -26.38
CA LEU A 451 11.35 -29.05 -25.82
C LEU A 451 10.58 -27.82 -25.34
N PHE A 452 9.63 -27.30 -26.13
CA PHE A 452 8.74 -26.21 -25.71
C PHE A 452 7.99 -26.53 -24.41
N GLU A 453 7.41 -27.73 -24.32
CA GLU A 453 6.70 -28.17 -23.12
C GLU A 453 7.62 -28.17 -21.89
N LYS A 454 8.85 -28.67 -22.02
CA LYS A 454 9.85 -28.69 -20.94
C LYS A 454 10.31 -27.29 -20.52
N VAL A 455 10.56 -26.40 -21.49
CA VAL A 455 11.01 -25.03 -21.27
C VAL A 455 9.92 -24.19 -20.58
N ILE A 456 8.65 -24.37 -20.96
CA ILE A 456 7.53 -23.72 -20.27
C ILE A 456 7.43 -24.24 -18.83
N ASP A 457 7.49 -25.56 -18.65
CA ASP A 457 7.39 -26.20 -17.33
C ASP A 457 8.52 -25.78 -16.36
N ILE A 458 9.78 -25.73 -16.83
CA ILE A 458 10.90 -25.29 -15.98
C ILE A 458 10.76 -23.82 -15.59
N THR A 459 10.30 -22.96 -16.51
CA THR A 459 10.15 -21.53 -16.25
C THR A 459 9.02 -21.24 -15.25
N GLU A 460 7.93 -22.01 -15.30
CA GLU A 460 6.87 -21.98 -14.28
C GLU A 460 7.37 -22.45 -12.92
N LEU A 461 8.16 -23.52 -12.89
CA LEU A 461 8.76 -24.04 -11.66
C LEU A 461 9.75 -23.05 -11.05
N ALA A 462 10.63 -22.46 -11.85
CA ALA A 462 11.61 -21.46 -11.43
C ALA A 462 10.95 -20.24 -10.81
N ASN A 463 9.88 -19.72 -11.44
CA ASN A 463 9.14 -18.58 -10.89
C ASN A 463 8.47 -18.90 -9.54
N SER A 464 8.17 -20.16 -9.24
CA SER A 464 7.63 -20.56 -7.94
C SER A 464 8.64 -20.37 -6.79
N CYS A 465 9.96 -20.44 -7.08
CA CYS A 465 11.04 -20.19 -6.11
C CYS A 465 11.01 -18.77 -5.55
N ILE A 466 10.52 -17.78 -6.31
CA ILE A 466 10.39 -16.40 -5.86
C ILE A 466 9.36 -16.28 -4.73
N LYS A 467 8.26 -17.03 -4.82
CA LYS A 467 7.15 -16.98 -3.86
C LYS A 467 7.41 -17.88 -2.65
N SER A 468 7.97 -19.06 -2.89
CA SER A 468 8.19 -20.10 -1.89
C SER A 468 9.57 -20.74 -2.07
N PRO A 469 10.66 -20.11 -1.59
CA PRO A 469 12.02 -20.62 -1.74
C PRO A 469 12.18 -22.00 -1.08
N SER A 470 12.74 -22.96 -1.81
CA SER A 470 13.02 -24.32 -1.32
C SER A 470 14.23 -24.91 -2.04
N ASP A 471 15.13 -25.53 -1.28
CA ASP A 471 16.26 -26.27 -1.85
C ASP A 471 15.78 -27.44 -2.74
N GLU A 472 14.63 -28.04 -2.41
CA GLU A 472 14.04 -29.12 -3.21
C GLU A 472 13.60 -28.61 -4.59
N THR A 473 12.91 -27.46 -4.63
CA THR A 473 12.46 -26.84 -5.88
C THR A 473 13.65 -26.36 -6.72
N TYR A 474 14.66 -25.77 -6.09
CA TYR A 474 15.89 -25.35 -6.78
C TYR A 474 16.61 -26.53 -7.45
N ASN A 475 16.82 -27.63 -6.72
CA ASN A 475 17.49 -28.81 -7.27
C ASN A 475 16.68 -29.47 -8.40
N GLU A 476 15.35 -29.39 -8.34
CA GLU A 476 14.48 -29.85 -9.42
C GLU A 476 14.62 -28.97 -10.68
N VAL A 477 14.68 -27.64 -10.52
CA VAL A 477 14.95 -26.72 -11.65
C VAL A 477 16.30 -27.05 -12.29
N ALA A 478 17.37 -27.13 -11.49
CA ALA A 478 18.71 -27.45 -11.97
C ALA A 478 18.78 -28.78 -12.73
N ARG A 479 18.03 -29.80 -12.27
CA ARG A 479 17.97 -31.09 -12.98
C ARG A 479 17.24 -30.97 -14.33
N ARG A 480 16.19 -30.17 -14.40
CA ARG A 480 15.40 -29.96 -15.63
C ARG A 480 16.14 -29.12 -16.66
N GLU A 481 16.94 -28.16 -16.22
CA GLU A 481 17.80 -27.38 -17.11
C GLU A 481 18.86 -28.28 -17.75
N GLN A 482 19.59 -29.08 -16.95
CA GLN A 482 20.52 -30.08 -17.51
C GLN A 482 19.83 -31.07 -18.48
N GLU A 483 18.58 -31.46 -18.21
CA GLU A 483 17.82 -32.31 -19.14
C GLU A 483 17.51 -31.58 -20.46
N ILE A 484 17.25 -30.26 -20.42
CA ILE A 484 17.04 -29.43 -21.61
C ILE A 484 18.34 -29.34 -22.42
N ASP A 485 19.48 -29.08 -21.77
CA ASP A 485 20.80 -29.01 -22.42
C ASP A 485 21.15 -30.33 -23.13
N ASP A 486 20.99 -31.46 -22.43
CA ASP A 486 21.25 -32.79 -22.98
C ASP A 486 20.36 -33.07 -24.21
N LEU A 487 19.10 -32.61 -24.20
CA LEU A 487 18.17 -32.76 -25.32
C LEU A 487 18.54 -31.84 -26.50
N VAL A 488 18.95 -30.61 -26.22
CA VAL A 488 19.42 -29.66 -27.25
C VAL A 488 20.65 -30.24 -27.96
N GLU A 489 21.66 -30.69 -27.21
CA GLU A 489 22.85 -31.34 -27.78
C GLU A 489 22.48 -32.59 -28.60
N GLN A 490 21.55 -33.41 -28.11
CA GLN A 490 21.07 -34.58 -28.84
C GLN A 490 20.39 -34.18 -30.16
N TYR A 491 19.56 -33.13 -30.15
CA TYR A 491 18.79 -32.70 -31.30
C TYR A 491 19.65 -32.01 -32.35
N GLU A 492 20.66 -31.25 -31.95
CA GLU A 492 21.69 -30.68 -32.83
C GLU A 492 22.51 -31.78 -33.52
N ASN A 493 23.03 -32.75 -32.78
CA ASN A 493 23.79 -33.87 -33.33
C ASN A 493 22.95 -34.68 -34.34
N GLY A 494 21.70 -35.01 -33.97
CA GLY A 494 20.77 -35.68 -34.88
C GLY A 494 20.42 -34.82 -36.11
N HIS A 495 20.50 -33.50 -36.03
CA HIS A 495 20.31 -32.61 -37.17
C HIS A 495 21.50 -32.66 -38.14
N ILE A 496 22.73 -32.65 -37.63
CA ILE A 496 23.96 -32.76 -38.43
C ILE A 496 23.93 -34.04 -39.28
N GLU A 497 23.58 -35.18 -38.68
CA GLU A 497 23.46 -36.46 -39.39
C GLU A 497 22.44 -36.41 -40.54
N ARG A 498 21.29 -35.73 -40.35
CA ARG A 498 20.26 -35.56 -41.38
C ARG A 498 20.73 -34.68 -42.53
N MET A 499 21.54 -33.65 -42.24
CA MET A 499 22.15 -32.82 -43.28
C MET A 499 23.17 -33.61 -44.11
N GLU A 500 24.02 -34.41 -43.46
CA GLU A 500 24.99 -35.28 -44.15
C GLU A 500 24.31 -36.27 -45.09
N GLN A 501 23.15 -36.80 -44.68
CA GLN A 501 22.32 -37.70 -45.47
C GLN A 501 21.46 -37.00 -46.55
N ARG A 502 21.54 -35.67 -46.68
CA ARG A 502 20.72 -34.84 -47.60
C ARG A 502 19.21 -35.00 -47.41
N LEU A 503 18.77 -35.33 -46.19
CA LEU A 503 17.37 -35.47 -45.83
C LEU A 503 16.72 -34.14 -45.42
N CYS A 504 17.51 -33.07 -45.28
CA CYS A 504 17.06 -31.71 -44.95
C CYS A 504 17.77 -30.67 -45.84
N SER A 505 17.12 -29.52 -46.05
CA SER A 505 17.74 -28.35 -46.69
C SER A 505 18.50 -27.52 -45.66
N ALA A 506 19.57 -26.84 -46.10
CA ALA A 506 20.41 -26.02 -45.22
C ALA A 506 19.61 -24.87 -44.56
N ASP A 507 18.69 -24.24 -45.31
CA ASP A 507 17.90 -23.11 -44.82
C ASP A 507 16.95 -23.51 -43.68
N VAL A 508 16.31 -24.68 -43.81
CA VAL A 508 15.46 -25.24 -42.73
C VAL A 508 16.33 -25.70 -41.56
N GLY A 509 17.54 -26.18 -41.82
CA GLY A 509 18.45 -26.61 -40.75
C GLY A 509 18.94 -25.51 -39.85
N MET A 510 19.26 -24.34 -40.42
CA MET A 510 19.67 -23.17 -39.64
C MET A 510 18.56 -22.72 -38.68
N LEU A 511 17.32 -22.59 -39.15
CA LEU A 511 16.17 -22.22 -38.32
C LEU A 511 15.89 -23.23 -37.19
N PHE A 512 16.18 -24.52 -37.42
CA PHE A 512 16.03 -25.54 -36.38
C PHE A 512 17.01 -25.31 -35.23
N VAL A 513 18.29 -25.08 -35.56
CA VAL A 513 19.33 -24.84 -34.56
C VAL A 513 19.09 -23.53 -33.82
N GLU A 514 18.72 -22.46 -34.52
CA GLU A 514 18.37 -21.18 -33.89
C GLU A 514 17.21 -21.33 -32.89
N MET A 515 16.15 -22.08 -33.24
CA MET A 515 15.07 -22.40 -32.30
C MET A 515 15.55 -23.20 -31.08
N LEU A 516 16.47 -24.15 -31.26
CA LEU A 516 17.02 -24.91 -30.13
C LEU A 516 17.82 -23.99 -29.21
N THR A 517 18.67 -23.13 -29.76
CA THR A 517 19.47 -22.18 -28.98
C THR A 517 18.58 -21.21 -28.20
N ASP A 518 17.56 -20.59 -28.81
CA ASP A 518 16.65 -19.69 -28.08
C ASP A 518 15.86 -20.44 -26.98
N LEU A 519 15.49 -21.71 -27.19
CA LEU A 519 14.84 -22.54 -26.18
C LEU A 519 15.76 -22.93 -25.01
N GLU A 520 17.01 -23.29 -25.30
CA GLU A 520 18.06 -23.54 -24.30
C GLU A 520 18.26 -22.30 -23.42
N ARG A 521 18.39 -21.12 -24.05
CA ARG A 521 18.58 -19.85 -23.34
C ARG A 521 17.43 -19.49 -22.41
N VAL A 522 16.18 -19.80 -22.78
CA VAL A 522 15.05 -19.64 -21.86
C VAL A 522 15.21 -20.56 -20.64
N GLY A 523 15.74 -21.77 -20.82
CA GLY A 523 16.15 -22.67 -19.74
C GLY A 523 17.20 -22.06 -18.82
N ASP A 524 18.27 -21.49 -19.38
CA ASP A 524 19.32 -20.78 -18.62
C ASP A 524 18.71 -19.65 -17.75
N HIS A 525 17.84 -18.84 -18.36
CA HIS A 525 17.16 -17.74 -17.65
C HIS A 525 16.22 -18.25 -16.56
N ALA A 526 15.55 -19.38 -16.77
CA ALA A 526 14.78 -20.05 -15.71
C ALA A 526 15.69 -20.49 -14.54
N MET A 527 16.89 -20.99 -14.83
CA MET A 527 17.86 -21.35 -13.79
C MET A 527 18.33 -20.13 -12.99
N ASN A 528 18.66 -19.01 -13.64
CA ASN A 528 19.00 -17.74 -12.98
C ASN A 528 17.87 -17.26 -12.06
N ILE A 529 16.62 -17.30 -12.52
CA ILE A 529 15.44 -16.92 -11.74
C ILE A 529 15.33 -17.77 -10.46
N ALA A 530 15.57 -19.08 -10.56
CA ALA A 530 15.55 -19.98 -9.41
C ALA A 530 16.71 -19.71 -8.43
N GLU A 531 17.91 -19.43 -8.93
CA GLU A 531 19.08 -19.07 -8.13
C GLU A 531 18.82 -17.81 -7.30
N ILE A 532 18.31 -16.76 -7.95
CA ILE A 532 17.95 -15.49 -7.29
C ILE A 532 16.80 -15.69 -6.29
N GLY A 533 15.77 -16.47 -6.67
CA GLY A 533 14.62 -16.77 -5.81
C GLY A 533 14.99 -17.49 -4.51
N CYS A 534 15.90 -18.46 -4.61
CA CYS A 534 16.40 -19.25 -3.48
C CYS A 534 17.60 -18.61 -2.76
N GLY A 535 18.20 -17.56 -3.32
CA GLY A 535 19.34 -16.85 -2.74
C GLY A 535 20.61 -17.70 -2.70
N LYS A 536 20.87 -18.43 -3.80
CA LYS A 536 22.04 -19.29 -3.96
C LYS A 536 23.26 -18.54 -4.47
#